data_AF-A0A6N8AW36-F1
#
_entry.id   AF-A0A6N8AW36-F1
#
_cell.length_a   1.000
_cell.length_b   1.000
_cell.length_c   1.000
_cell.angle_alpha   90.00
_cell.angle_beta   90.00
_cell.angle_gamma   90.00
#
_symmetry.space_group_name_H-M   'P 1'
#
loop_
_entity.id
_entity.type
_entity.pdbx_description
1 polymer ?
#
loop_
_entity_poly.entity_id
_entity_poly.type
_entity_poly.pdbx_seq_one_letter_code
_entity_poly.pdbx_strand_id
1 'polypeptide(L)'
;MTSARHFNDEERAALLAVKGVGATVVARLEQLGFHTLRQLAQAEPGDIVGQAAAMLGSSCWRNSPQARAAIAGAIAAARSHAPRA
;
A
#
# COMPACT_ATOMS: atom_id res chain seq x y z
N MET A 1 6.63 -20.39 -9.46
CA MET A 1 7.21 -19.14 -10.00
C MET A 1 6.37 -17.98 -9.46
N THR A 2 6.75 -17.16 -8.48
CA THR A 2 7.91 -17.07 -7.59
C THR A 2 7.40 -16.45 -6.27
N SER A 3 7.95 -16.92 -5.16
CA SER A 3 7.46 -16.77 -3.78
C SER A 3 7.84 -15.44 -3.12
N ALA A 4 7.03 -14.41 -3.33
CA ALA A 4 6.96 -13.29 -2.39
C ALA A 4 5.48 -13.12 -2.02
N ARG A 5 5.05 -13.76 -0.93
CA ARG A 5 3.65 -13.72 -0.46
C ARG A 5 3.35 -12.45 0.35
N HIS A 6 4.36 -11.67 0.73
CA HIS A 6 4.26 -10.58 1.72
C HIS A 6 5.41 -9.59 1.53
N PHE A 7 5.24 -8.34 2.00
CA PHE A 7 6.32 -7.35 2.06
C PHE A 7 7.44 -7.85 2.99
N ASN A 8 8.69 -7.68 2.58
CA ASN A 8 9.84 -7.98 3.44
C ASN A 8 9.89 -7.01 4.64
N ASP A 9 10.58 -7.39 5.72
CA ASP A 9 10.71 -6.53 6.92
C ASP A 9 11.22 -5.12 6.60
N GLU A 10 12.19 -4.98 5.69
CA GLU A 10 12.70 -3.68 5.24
C GLU A 10 11.63 -2.85 4.50
N GLU A 11 10.87 -3.49 3.61
CA GLU A 11 9.78 -2.83 2.89
C GLU A 11 8.66 -2.42 3.85
N ARG A 12 8.33 -3.29 4.80
CA ARG A 12 7.38 -3.04 5.87
C ARG A 12 7.82 -1.88 6.75
N ALA A 13 9.09 -1.82 7.14
CA ALA A 13 9.64 -0.73 7.91
C ALA A 13 9.58 0.60 7.14
N ALA A 14 9.91 0.60 5.85
CA ALA A 14 9.80 1.78 4.99
C ALA A 14 8.35 2.28 4.89
N LEU A 15 7.37 1.36 4.77
CA LEU A 15 5.95 1.70 4.77
C LEU A 15 5.50 2.25 6.13
N LEU A 16 5.89 1.61 7.24
CA LEU A 16 5.54 2.06 8.60
C LEU A 16 6.20 3.39 8.99
N ALA A 17 7.30 3.76 8.34
CA ALA A 17 7.93 5.07 8.52
C ALA A 17 7.08 6.21 7.91
N VAL A 18 6.14 5.91 7.01
CA VAL A 18 5.24 6.91 6.44
C VAL A 18 4.16 7.28 7.44
N LYS A 19 4.05 8.57 7.73
CA LYS A 19 3.03 9.12 8.63
C LYS A 19 1.61 8.81 8.12
N GLY A 20 0.88 7.99 8.88
CA GLY A 20 -0.48 7.55 8.56
C GLY A 20 -0.57 6.13 7.98
N VAL A 21 0.55 5.51 7.64
CA VAL A 21 0.61 4.10 7.22
C VAL A 21 0.89 3.24 8.44
N GLY A 22 -0.15 2.59 8.94
CA GLY A 22 -0.04 1.63 10.05
C GLY A 22 0.04 0.18 9.58
N ALA A 23 0.25 -0.74 10.52
CA ALA A 23 0.23 -2.19 10.26
C ALA A 23 -1.05 -2.65 9.56
N THR A 24 -2.19 -2.00 9.84
CA THR A 24 -3.47 -2.26 9.16
C THR A 24 -3.42 -1.93 7.67
N VAL A 25 -2.73 -0.85 7.27
CA VAL A 25 -2.61 -0.48 5.87
C VAL A 25 -1.77 -1.49 5.11
N VAL A 26 -0.64 -1.91 5.70
CA VAL A 26 0.22 -2.95 5.13
C VAL A 26 -0.56 -4.26 4.99
N ALA A 27 -1.23 -4.72 6.04
CA ALA A 27 -2.02 -5.94 6.00
C ALA A 27 -3.13 -5.89 4.94
N ARG A 28 -3.73 -4.72 4.70
CA ARG A 28 -4.73 -4.54 3.63
C ARG A 28 -4.09 -4.60 2.24
N LEU A 29 -2.93 -3.97 2.04
CA LEU A 29 -2.19 -4.08 0.79
C LEU A 29 -1.86 -5.53 0.47
N GLU A 30 -1.43 -6.30 1.46
CA GLU A 30 -1.16 -7.74 1.32
C GLU A 30 -2.41 -8.53 0.93
N GLN A 31 -3.56 -8.22 1.52
CA GLN A 31 -4.85 -8.85 1.17
C GLN A 31 -5.34 -8.49 -0.24
N LEU A 32 -5.02 -7.28 -0.71
CA LEU A 32 -5.30 -6.84 -2.07
C LEU A 32 -4.35 -7.47 -3.11
N GLY A 33 -3.33 -8.20 -2.67
CA GLY A 33 -2.34 -8.84 -3.55
C GLY A 33 -1.10 -7.99 -3.84
N PHE A 34 -0.93 -6.86 -3.15
CA PHE A 34 0.31 -6.09 -3.21
C PHE A 34 1.34 -6.71 -2.28
N HIS A 35 2.32 -7.38 -2.86
CA HIS A 35 3.36 -8.10 -2.09
C HIS A 35 4.75 -7.46 -2.18
N THR A 36 4.92 -6.41 -2.98
CA THR A 36 6.23 -5.77 -3.20
C THR A 36 6.08 -4.26 -3.38
N LEU A 37 7.09 -3.49 -2.99
CA LEU A 37 7.12 -2.04 -3.23
C LEU A 37 7.08 -1.70 -4.72
N ARG A 38 7.63 -2.55 -5.61
CA ARG A 38 7.53 -2.34 -7.06
C ARG A 38 6.09 -2.35 -7.56
N GLN A 39 5.27 -3.32 -7.13
CA GLN A 39 3.86 -3.37 -7.51
C GLN A 39 3.10 -2.17 -6.93
N LEU A 40 3.39 -1.84 -5.67
CA LEU A 40 2.76 -0.69 -5.00
C LEU A 40 3.13 0.63 -5.68
N ALA A 41 4.38 0.80 -6.09
CA ALA A 41 4.90 2.00 -6.75
C ALA A 41 4.25 2.25 -8.13
N GLN A 42 3.82 1.18 -8.81
CA GLN A 42 3.11 1.24 -10.09
C GLN A 42 1.61 1.43 -9.92
N ALA A 43 1.07 1.18 -8.72
CA ALA A 43 -0.34 1.35 -8.42
C ALA A 43 -0.68 2.81 -8.10
N GLU A 44 -1.92 3.19 -8.37
CA GLU A 44 -2.44 4.51 -8.03
C GLU A 44 -3.16 4.50 -6.68
N PRO A 45 -3.03 5.57 -5.86
CA PRO A 45 -3.70 5.64 -4.58
C PRO A 45 -5.21 5.52 -4.72
N GLY A 46 -5.79 6.07 -5.79
CA GLY A 46 -7.22 5.98 -6.07
C GLY A 46 -7.70 4.55 -6.28
N ASP A 47 -6.93 3.76 -7.04
CA ASP A 47 -7.25 2.35 -7.31
C ASP A 47 -7.15 1.48 -6.07
N ILE A 48 -6.09 1.63 -5.28
CA ILE A 48 -5.92 0.85 -4.05
C ILE A 48 -7.06 1.14 -3.07
N VAL A 49 -7.37 2.42 -2.89
CA VAL A 49 -8.42 2.85 -1.98
C VAL A 49 -9.80 2.41 -2.48
N GLY A 50 -10.01 2.43 -3.81
CA GLY A 50 -11.22 1.90 -4.44
C GLY A 50 -11.38 0.38 -4.24
N GLN A 51 -10.31 -0.38 -4.44
CA GLN A 51 -10.28 -1.83 -4.21
C GLN A 51 -10.49 -2.17 -2.73
N ALA A 52 -9.83 -1.45 -1.81
CA ALA A 52 -10.04 -1.61 -0.37
C ALA A 52 -11.49 -1.33 0.04
N ALA A 53 -12.09 -0.26 -0.52
CA ALA A 53 -13.48 0.09 -0.26
C ALA A 53 -14.45 -0.98 -0.79
N ALA A 54 -14.21 -1.51 -1.99
CA ALA A 54 -15.01 -2.59 -2.57
C ALA A 54 -14.89 -3.89 -1.74
N MET A 55 -13.67 -4.25 -1.31
CA MET A 55 -13.39 -5.44 -0.51
C MET A 55 -14.04 -5.38 0.87
N LEU A 56 -14.08 -4.20 1.49
CA LEU A 56 -14.70 -3.99 2.81
C LEU A 56 -16.20 -3.65 2.73
N GLY A 57 -16.76 -3.54 1.52
CA GLY A 57 -18.12 -3.03 1.31
C GLY A 57 -18.37 -1.65 1.92
N SER A 58 -17.30 -0.86 2.12
CA SER A 58 -17.32 0.36 2.93
C SER A 58 -16.59 1.49 2.22
N SER A 59 -17.20 2.67 2.14
CA SER A 59 -16.60 3.86 1.53
C SER A 59 -15.63 4.61 2.44
N CYS A 60 -15.43 4.16 3.68
CA CYS A 60 -14.55 4.80 4.66
C CYS A 60 -13.12 5.00 4.12
N TRP A 61 -12.59 4.06 3.35
CA TRP A 61 -11.27 4.21 2.72
C TRP A 61 -11.30 5.26 1.58
N ARG A 62 -12.28 5.18 0.67
CA ARG A 62 -12.41 6.08 -0.49
C ARG A 62 -12.73 7.52 -0.13
N ASN A 63 -13.51 7.72 0.92
CA ASN A 63 -14.00 9.03 1.35
C ASN A 63 -13.16 9.64 2.47
N SER A 64 -12.24 8.88 3.08
CA SER A 64 -11.32 9.40 4.09
C SER A 64 -10.09 10.03 3.44
N PRO A 65 -9.88 11.35 3.60
CA PRO A 65 -8.67 12.00 3.12
C PRO A 65 -7.41 11.44 3.80
N GLN A 66 -7.54 10.94 5.03
CA GLN A 66 -6.43 10.33 5.76
C GLN A 66 -5.99 9.00 5.15
N ALA A 67 -6.94 8.14 4.75
CA ALA A 67 -6.62 6.88 4.08
C ALA A 67 -5.94 7.13 2.73
N ARG A 68 -6.46 8.08 1.94
CA ARG A 68 -5.85 8.45 0.66
C ARG A 68 -4.44 9.03 0.84
N ALA A 69 -4.23 9.88 1.84
CA ALA A 69 -2.91 10.42 2.15
C ALA A 69 -1.92 9.34 2.59
N ALA A 70 -2.36 8.39 3.43
CA ALA A 70 -1.54 7.25 3.85
C ALA A 70 -1.11 6.39 2.65
N ILE A 71 -2.05 6.01 1.78
CA ILE A 71 -1.75 5.22 0.59
C ILE A 71 -0.85 5.99 -0.39
N ALA A 72 -1.11 7.27 -0.61
CA ALA A 72 -0.25 8.10 -1.45
C ALA A 72 1.18 8.19 -0.90
N GLY A 73 1.33 8.34 0.42
CA GLY A 73 2.64 8.32 1.08
C GLY A 73 3.33 6.96 0.97
N ALA A 74 2.58 5.86 1.15
CA ALA A 74 3.08 4.50 0.96
C ALA A 74 3.62 4.28 -0.45
N ILE A 75 2.88 4.70 -1.48
CA ILE A 75 3.29 4.62 -2.88
C ILE A 75 4.51 5.50 -3.15
N ALA A 76 4.54 6.72 -2.60
CA ALA A 76 5.69 7.61 -2.76
C ALA A 76 6.96 7.03 -2.14
N ALA A 77 6.87 6.46 -0.93
CA ALA A 77 7.98 5.74 -0.30
C ALA A 77 8.37 4.53 -1.16
N ALA A 78 7.40 3.74 -1.60
CA ALA A 78 7.64 2.60 -2.48
C ALA A 78 8.36 3.00 -3.78
N ARG A 79 8.02 4.13 -4.39
CA ARG A 79 8.71 4.67 -5.57
C ARG A 79 10.15 5.09 -5.29
N SER A 80 10.42 5.64 -4.11
CA SER A 80 11.77 6.02 -3.68
C SER A 80 12.65 4.81 -3.40
N HIS A 81 12.07 3.72 -2.89
CA HIS A 81 12.76 2.48 -2.54
C HIS A 81 12.78 1.43 -3.66
N ALA A 82 11.84 1.49 -4.61
CA ALA A 82 11.83 0.62 -5.76
C ALA A 82 13.04 0.96 -6.64
N PRO A 83 13.94 0.00 -6.93
CA PRO A 83 15.05 0.25 -7.83
C PRO A 83 14.46 0.68 -9.18
N ARG A 84 14.79 1.90 -9.61
CA ARG A 84 14.60 2.36 -10.98
C ARG A 84 15.50 1.50 -11.87
N ALA A 85 15.00 0.33 -12.26
CA ALA A 85 15.62 -0.56 -13.25
C ALA A 85 14.95 -0.31 -14.60
#